data_AF-A0A4Q3ZHN8-F1
#
_entry.id   AF-A0A4Q3ZHN8-F1
#
_cell.length_a   1.000
_cell.length_b   1.000
_cell.length_c   1.000
_cell.angle_alpha   90.00
_cell.angle_beta   90.00
_cell.angle_gamma   90.00
#
_symmetry.space_group_name_H-M   'P 1'
#
loop_
_entity.id
_entity.type
_entity.pdbx_description
1 polymer ?
#
loop_
_entity_poly.entity_id
_entity_poly.type
_entity_poly.pdbx_seq_one_letter_code
_entity_poly.pdbx_strand_id
1 'polypeptide(L)'
;MLRQAGGAYAEAVADGAVTDRTEYLEALGFYQAVGAELEALSGAGDANLAEVVAMMQASLEDAAPAFGGLSGEGIATPDASLIYGAAARMELAALRLR
;
A
#
# COMPACT_ATOMS: atom_id res chain seq x y z
N MET A 1 -5.72 -2.27 -6.32
CA MET A 1 -6.16 -2.24 -4.90
C MET A 1 -5.47 -1.13 -4.12
N LEU A 2 -4.15 -0.92 -4.24
CA LEU A 2 -3.45 0.10 -3.43
C LEU A 2 -3.98 1.54 -3.61
N ARG A 3 -4.44 1.93 -4.80
CA ARG A 3 -5.11 3.22 -5.00
C ARG A 3 -6.42 3.34 -4.19
N GLN A 4 -7.17 2.26 -4.04
CA GLN A 4 -8.39 2.24 -3.21
C GLN A 4 -8.03 2.35 -1.73
N ALA A 5 -6.93 1.71 -1.30
CA ALA A 5 -6.38 1.90 0.05
C ALA A 5 -6.11 3.38 0.36
N GLY A 6 -5.54 4.12 -0.59
CA GLY A 6 -5.31 5.56 -0.43
C GLY A 6 -6.61 6.36 -0.27
N GLY A 7 -7.68 5.98 -0.98
CA GLY A 7 -9.01 6.57 -0.85
C GLY A 7 -9.60 6.37 0.53
N ALA A 8 -9.74 5.12 0.95
CA ALA A 8 -10.25 4.77 2.28
C ALA A 8 -9.39 5.42 3.38
N TYR A 9 -8.06 5.43 3.24
CA TYR A 9 -7.19 6.08 4.23
C TYR A 9 -7.41 7.59 4.33
N ALA A 10 -7.59 8.29 3.19
CA ALA A 10 -7.86 9.72 3.17
C ALA A 10 -9.19 10.08 3.83
N GLU A 11 -10.17 9.18 3.79
CA GLU A 11 -11.44 9.31 4.53
C GLU A 11 -11.28 8.96 6.02
N ALA A 12 -10.38 8.03 6.32
CA ALA A 12 -10.14 7.52 7.66
C ALA A 12 -9.36 8.45 8.59
N VAL A 13 -8.48 9.28 8.04
CA VAL A 13 -7.50 10.06 8.80
C VAL A 13 -7.70 11.56 8.60
N ALA A 14 -7.91 12.28 9.70
CA ALA A 14 -7.98 13.73 9.74
C ALA A 14 -7.10 14.28 10.87
N ASP A 15 -6.43 15.39 10.62
CA ASP A 15 -5.52 16.05 11.58
C ASP A 15 -4.49 15.11 12.22
N GLY A 16 -4.02 14.12 11.45
CA GLY A 16 -3.01 13.14 11.86
C GLY A 16 -3.53 12.02 12.77
N ALA A 17 -4.85 11.90 12.94
CA ALA A 17 -5.48 10.87 13.76
C ALA A 17 -6.52 10.07 12.96
N VAL A 18 -6.71 8.80 13.32
CA VAL A 18 -7.79 7.98 12.76
C VAL A 18 -9.12 8.48 13.33
N THR A 19 -9.97 9.03 12.46
CA THR A 19 -11.32 9.52 12.78
C THR A 19 -12.41 8.54 12.35
N ASP A 20 -12.15 7.73 11.32
CA ASP A 20 -13.02 6.61 10.93
C ASP A 20 -12.24 5.29 10.96
N ARG A 21 -12.59 4.43 11.91
CA ARG A 21 -11.93 3.14 12.09
C ARG A 21 -12.29 2.14 10.99
N THR A 22 -13.49 2.22 10.44
CA THR A 22 -13.95 1.30 9.39
C THR A 22 -13.12 1.53 8.13
N GLU A 23 -13.03 2.79 7.71
CA GLU A 23 -12.23 3.20 6.55
C GLU A 23 -10.73 2.92 6.76
N TYR A 24 -10.21 3.12 7.98
CA TYR A 24 -8.81 2.78 8.28
C TYR A 24 -8.53 1.29 8.12
N LEU A 25 -9.43 0.43 8.63
CA LEU A 25 -9.28 -1.02 8.53
C LEU A 25 -9.47 -1.51 7.08
N GLU A 26 -10.35 -0.86 6.30
CA GLU A 26 -10.48 -1.14 4.87
C GLU A 26 -9.19 -0.79 4.11
N ALA A 27 -8.63 0.40 4.36
CA ALA A 27 -7.35 0.80 3.81
C ALA A 27 -6.22 -0.18 4.15
N LEU A 28 -6.11 -0.56 5.42
CA LEU A 28 -5.13 -1.53 5.90
C LEU A 28 -5.34 -2.91 5.25
N GLY A 29 -6.59 -3.35 5.09
CA GLY A 29 -6.93 -4.60 4.41
C GLY A 29 -6.48 -4.61 2.95
N PHE A 30 -6.74 -3.53 2.20
CA PHE A 30 -6.25 -3.40 0.83
C PHE A 30 -4.71 -3.39 0.76
N TYR A 31 -4.05 -2.70 1.67
CA TYR A 31 -2.58 -2.67 1.74
C TYR A 31 -2.00 -4.08 1.98
N GLN A 32 -2.55 -4.82 2.94
CA GLN A 32 -2.12 -6.18 3.25
C GLN A 32 -2.41 -7.17 2.11
N ALA A 33 -3.57 -7.04 1.45
CA ALA A 33 -3.92 -7.86 0.30
C ALA A 33 -2.93 -7.69 -0.85
N VAL A 34 -2.52 -6.46 -1.16
CA VAL A 34 -1.48 -6.19 -2.17
C VAL A 34 -0.15 -6.82 -1.77
N GLY A 35 0.24 -6.75 -0.49
CA GLY A 35 1.44 -7.43 0.00
C GLY A 35 1.42 -8.94 -0.24
N ALA A 36 0.30 -9.59 0.08
CA ALA A 36 0.12 -11.02 -0.15
C ALA A 36 0.15 -11.40 -1.65
N GLU A 37 -0.44 -10.56 -2.52
CA GLU A 37 -0.36 -10.78 -3.97
C GLU A 37 1.07 -10.68 -4.49
N LEU A 38 1.86 -9.71 -4.02
CA LEU A 38 3.27 -9.57 -4.41
C LEU A 38 4.13 -10.73 -3.91
N GLU A 39 3.87 -11.21 -2.69
CA GLU A 39 4.54 -12.40 -2.17
C GLU A 39 4.26 -13.62 -3.05
N ALA A 40 3.00 -13.85 -3.44
CA ALA A 40 2.63 -14.94 -4.34
C ALA A 40 3.31 -14.83 -5.72
N LEU A 41 3.42 -13.62 -6.28
CA LEU A 41 4.07 -13.38 -7.57
C LEU A 41 5.59 -13.59 -7.51
N SER A 42 6.23 -13.29 -6.39
CA SER A 42 7.68 -13.49 -6.21
C SER A 42 8.12 -14.96 -6.37
N GLY A 43 7.21 -15.91 -6.12
CA GLY A 43 7.45 -17.35 -6.26
C GLY A 43 7.30 -17.92 -7.68
N ALA A 44 6.92 -17.11 -8.68
CA ALA A 44 6.53 -17.61 -10.01
C ALA A 44 7.71 -17.97 -10.95
N GLY A 45 8.94 -17.56 -10.62
CA GLY A 45 10.16 -17.99 -11.36
C GLY A 45 10.43 -17.28 -12.69
N ASP A 46 9.72 -16.20 -13.02
CA ASP A 46 10.00 -15.34 -14.18
C ASP A 46 10.91 -14.17 -13.77
N ALA A 47 12.06 -14.02 -14.44
CA ALA A 47 13.07 -13.01 -14.11
C ALA A 47 12.60 -11.56 -14.36
N ASN A 48 11.82 -11.33 -15.42
CA ASN A 48 11.27 -9.99 -15.71
C ASN A 48 10.17 -9.65 -14.69
N LEU A 49 9.37 -10.64 -14.30
CA LEU A 49 8.39 -10.48 -13.23
C LEU A 49 9.09 -10.20 -11.88
N ALA A 50 10.21 -10.88 -11.59
CA ALA A 50 10.92 -10.71 -10.33
C ALA A 50 11.42 -9.28 -10.11
N GLU A 51 11.98 -8.64 -11.14
CA GLU A 51 12.40 -7.22 -11.05
C GLU A 51 11.19 -6.31 -10.78
N VAL A 52 10.10 -6.50 -11.51
CA VAL A 52 8.89 -5.68 -11.35
C VAL A 52 8.25 -5.88 -9.97
N VAL A 53 8.19 -7.12 -9.48
CA VAL A 53 7.70 -7.44 -8.13
C VAL A 53 8.56 -6.78 -7.06
N ALA A 54 9.89 -6.84 -7.18
CA ALA A 54 10.80 -6.18 -6.23
C ALA A 54 10.57 -4.66 -6.18
N MET A 55 10.34 -4.02 -7.33
CA MET A 55 10.00 -2.59 -7.38
C MET A 55 8.65 -2.27 -6.75
N MET A 56 7.66 -3.14 -6.91
CA MET A 56 6.36 -3.00 -6.27
C MET A 56 6.48 -3.20 -4.76
N GLN A 57 7.24 -4.18 -4.29
CA GLN A 57 7.49 -4.41 -2.86
C GLN A 57 8.14 -3.19 -2.21
N ALA A 58 9.18 -2.63 -2.82
CA ALA A 58 9.80 -1.39 -2.34
C ALA A 58 8.80 -0.23 -2.27
N SER A 59 7.92 -0.11 -3.27
CA SER A 59 6.86 0.91 -3.26
C SER A 59 5.86 0.69 -2.12
N LEU A 60 5.54 -0.57 -1.80
CA LEU A 60 4.65 -0.91 -0.68
C LEU A 60 5.30 -0.56 0.67
N GLU A 61 6.59 -0.87 0.83
CA GLU A 61 7.37 -0.54 2.03
C GLU A 61 7.42 0.97 2.28
N ASP A 62 7.56 1.80 1.23
CA ASP A 62 7.50 3.26 1.35
C ASP A 62 6.15 3.77 1.90
N ALA A 63 5.06 3.01 1.71
CA ALA A 63 3.74 3.36 2.23
C ALA A 63 3.49 2.85 3.65
N ALA A 64 4.32 1.94 4.16
CA ALA A 64 4.17 1.36 5.50
C ALA A 64 4.07 2.41 6.64
N PRO A 65 4.80 3.55 6.62
CA PRO A 65 4.70 4.58 7.66
C PRO A 65 3.31 5.22 7.81
N ALA A 66 2.44 5.12 6.80
CA ALA A 66 1.06 5.56 6.87
C ALA A 66 0.22 4.71 7.84
N PHE A 67 0.62 3.47 8.08
CA PHE A 67 -0.11 2.56 8.94
C PHE A 67 0.55 2.43 10.33
N GLY A 68 -0.29 2.16 11.31
CA GLY A 68 0.08 1.75 12.66
C GLY A 68 -0.63 0.45 13.03
N GLY A 69 -0.95 0.26 14.31
CA GLY A 69 -1.76 -0.84 14.79
C GLY A 69 -3.22 -0.77 14.30
N LEU A 70 -4.06 -1.69 14.79
CA LEU A 70 -5.43 -1.88 14.29
C LEU A 70 -6.38 -0.71 14.60
N SER A 71 -5.98 0.20 15.48
CA SER A 71 -6.72 1.44 15.80
C SER A 71 -5.96 2.69 15.38
N GLY A 72 -4.89 2.55 14.57
CA GLY A 72 -4.01 3.66 14.17
C GLY A 72 -2.98 4.07 15.22
N GLU A 73 -2.83 3.29 16.30
CA GLU A 73 -1.77 3.54 17.27
C GLU A 73 -0.38 3.36 16.64
N GLY A 74 0.53 4.30 16.88
CA GLY A 74 1.90 4.21 16.36
C GLY A 74 2.06 4.52 14.87
N ILE A 75 1.08 5.15 14.21
CA ILE A 75 1.28 5.71 12.86
C ILE A 75 2.44 6.70 12.90
N ALA A 76 3.44 6.48 12.04
CA ALA A 76 4.62 7.32 11.96
C ALA A 76 4.40 8.56 11.06
N THR A 77 3.62 8.42 9.99
CA THR A 77 3.38 9.49 9.02
C THR A 77 1.93 9.40 8.50
N PRO A 78 0.97 10.08 9.14
CA PRO A 78 -0.45 9.98 8.81
C PRO A 78 -0.82 10.77 7.54
N ASP A 79 -0.32 10.31 6.39
CA ASP A 79 -0.48 10.98 5.10
C ASP A 79 -0.86 9.98 3.99
N ALA A 80 -2.08 10.14 3.46
CA ALA A 80 -2.59 9.35 2.35
C ALA A 80 -1.73 9.45 1.08
N SER A 81 -0.96 10.54 0.93
CA SER A 81 -0.06 10.74 -0.20
C SER A 81 1.01 9.65 -0.33
N LEU A 82 1.41 9.03 0.79
CA LEU A 82 2.33 7.89 0.80
C LEU A 82 1.74 6.68 0.05
N ILE A 83 0.47 6.39 0.32
CA ILE A 83 -0.25 5.24 -0.26
C ILE A 83 -0.54 5.52 -1.75
N TYR A 84 -0.97 6.73 -2.09
CA TYR A 84 -1.17 7.12 -3.49
C TYR A 84 0.13 7.11 -4.30
N GLY A 85 1.23 7.61 -3.72
CA GLY A 85 2.55 7.59 -4.33
C GLY A 85 3.03 6.18 -4.60
N ALA A 86 2.87 5.27 -3.64
CA ALA A 86 3.17 3.86 -3.81
C ALA A 86 2.34 3.22 -4.92
N ALA A 87 1.02 3.48 -4.95
CA ALA A 87 0.13 2.98 -5.99
C ALA A 87 0.58 3.44 -7.39
N ALA A 88 0.93 4.71 -7.56
CA ALA A 88 1.41 5.23 -8.83
C ALA A 88 2.74 4.57 -9.27
N ARG A 89 3.69 4.38 -8.34
CA ARG A 89 4.96 3.69 -8.62
C ARG A 89 4.75 2.23 -9.04
N MET A 90 3.84 1.52 -8.37
CA MET A 90 3.47 0.16 -8.75
C MET A 90 2.85 0.09 -10.15
N GLU A 91 1.92 1.01 -10.47
CA GLU A 91 1.32 1.08 -11.80
C GLU A 91 2.36 1.31 -12.90
N LEU A 92 3.34 2.21 -12.64
CA LEU A 92 4.46 2.43 -13.55
C LEU A 92 5.36 1.20 -13.70
N ALA A 93 5.62 0.47 -12.61
CA ALA A 93 6.39 -0.78 -12.67
C ALA A 93 5.66 -1.86 -13.49
N ALA A 94 4.34 -1.99 -13.31
CA ALA A 94 3.51 -2.95 -14.04
C ALA A 94 3.53 -2.70 -15.56
N LEU A 95 3.63 -1.44 -16.00
CA LEU A 95 3.71 -1.10 -17.42
C LEU A 95 4.95 -1.68 -18.13
N ARG A 96 5.98 -2.09 -17.39
CA ARG A 96 7.18 -2.74 -17.96
C ARG A 96 6.97 -4.20 -18.35
N LEU A 97 5.88 -4.82 -17.88
CA LEU A 97 5.49 -6.20 -18.26
C LEU A 97 4.62 -6.25 -19.52
N ARG A 98 4.37 -5.10 -20.17
CA ARG A 98 3.58 -5.00 -21.40
C ARG A 98 4.43 -5.16 -22.65
#